data_AF-A0A418SWJ1-F1
#
_entry.id   AF-A0A418SWJ1-F1
#
_cell.length_a   1.000
_cell.length_b   1.000
_cell.length_c   1.000
_cell.angle_alpha   90.00
_cell.angle_beta   90.00
_cell.angle_gamma   90.00
#
_symmetry.space_group_name_H-M   'P 1'
#
loop_
_entity.id
_entity.type
_entity.pdbx_description
1 polymer ?
#
loop_
_entity_poly.entity_id
_entity_poly.type
_entity_poly.pdbx_seq_one_letter_code
_entity_poly.pdbx_strand_id
1 'polypeptide(L)'
;MGNSIAYIRGALIALPFAGMLAGAAMAETPLSASDWLSGSVKGPARESSAWRPGDPVPPSVKGQGNPQPVAESGAVGEIKVTRLDGSNPDLAGTITARKAGLPRDLWKDSDVGTIAEGILQSPTRLPAMSALLQRILIAQLQPPQDSEMHRGTLFLARTDRLLDMGALDQARDLIMAAGGREPEQFRRLFDIALLEGEEAQACERMVNTPGIAPSLSARIFCLAQSGDWAAAAIGLNGGEDLGLIDEPQVQLLTHFLHDSYVDSGEQIPLPDHVTPLEFRMHEAIGQPLPTQHLPLAFALSDLRANSGWKARLEAAERLARAGAISPERLRQIYAEQKPAASGGVWERASAMRTLEAAMAAGDLANALPHAFAQFRAADMADVLAAMVAADLPSDVAGNAGEIATWLRQWQGLDAMQSAEIAPELQNGETEPPAGRRGEALLEAMADIDAGLDGDLARAAEGLAMMRALGLNSDADLAAAQLTLLPQMKETPG
;
A
#
# COMPACT_ATOMS: atom_id res chain seq x y z
N MET A 1 34.12 72.63 -49.90
CA MET A 1 33.35 73.86 -50.22
C MET A 1 31.92 73.64 -49.72
N GLY A 2 31.48 74.45 -48.73
CA GLY A 2 30.11 74.52 -48.12
C GLY A 2 29.77 73.39 -47.14
N ASN A 3 29.66 73.49 -45.80
CA ASN A 3 29.09 74.50 -44.87
C ASN A 3 27.60 74.81 -45.17
N SER A 4 26.61 74.78 -44.28
CA SER A 4 26.49 75.03 -42.81
C SER A 4 25.17 74.42 -42.27
N ILE A 5 25.14 73.83 -41.06
CA ILE A 5 24.58 74.35 -39.77
C ILE A 5 23.12 74.86 -39.79
N ALA A 6 22.26 74.22 -38.99
CA ALA A 6 21.12 74.85 -38.31
C ALA A 6 20.93 74.26 -36.90
N TYR A 7 21.05 75.13 -35.88
CA TYR A 7 20.82 74.93 -34.45
C TYR A 7 19.47 75.55 -34.05
N ILE A 8 18.66 74.86 -33.22
CA ILE A 8 17.59 75.43 -32.35
C ILE A 8 17.54 74.51 -31.10
N ARG A 9 18.05 74.87 -29.91
CA ARG A 9 17.62 75.81 -28.85
C ARG A 9 16.70 75.18 -27.78
N GLY A 10 17.18 75.22 -26.53
CA GLY A 10 16.39 75.22 -25.28
C GLY A 10 16.50 73.93 -24.45
N ALA A 11 16.76 73.94 -23.13
CA ALA A 11 17.07 75.01 -22.19
C ALA A 11 17.77 74.37 -20.97
N LEU A 12 18.73 75.10 -20.41
CA LEU A 12 19.41 74.83 -19.14
C LEU A 12 18.43 74.93 -17.96
N ILE A 13 18.45 73.96 -17.04
CA ILE A 13 18.21 74.22 -15.62
C ILE A 13 19.29 73.49 -14.82
N ALA A 14 20.05 74.29 -14.07
CA ALA A 14 21.12 73.90 -13.17
C ALA A 14 20.56 73.20 -11.92
N LEU A 15 21.21 72.11 -11.51
CA LEU A 15 20.99 71.48 -10.21
C LEU A 15 22.27 71.62 -9.37
N PRO A 16 22.20 72.17 -8.15
CA PRO A 16 23.37 72.52 -7.37
C PRO A 16 23.96 71.32 -6.62
N PHE A 17 25.27 71.44 -6.43
CA PHE A 17 26.12 70.66 -5.56
C PHE A 17 26.10 71.30 -4.16
N ALA A 18 25.70 70.57 -3.11
CA ALA A 18 26.19 70.72 -1.73
C ALA A 18 25.40 69.86 -0.72
N GLY A 19 26.13 69.21 0.21
CA GLY A 19 25.63 68.94 1.55
C GLY A 19 25.58 67.47 1.98
N MET A 20 26.74 66.86 2.20
CA MET A 20 26.86 65.72 3.12
C MET A 20 26.34 66.14 4.50
N LEU A 21 25.23 65.55 4.94
CA LEU A 21 24.84 65.43 6.33
C LEU A 21 24.65 63.94 6.61
N ALA A 22 25.56 63.38 7.39
CA ALA A 22 25.45 62.04 7.96
C ALA A 22 24.25 62.00 8.92
N GLY A 23 23.11 61.54 8.43
CA GLY A 23 21.99 61.11 9.26
C GLY A 23 22.17 59.64 9.61
N ALA A 24 22.28 59.32 10.90
CA ALA A 24 22.17 57.96 11.38
C ALA A 24 20.73 57.47 11.09
N ALA A 25 20.57 56.69 10.02
CA ALA A 25 19.37 55.88 9.85
C ALA A 25 19.47 54.74 10.88
N MET A 26 18.68 54.86 11.96
CA MET A 26 18.37 53.70 12.78
C MET A 26 17.64 52.72 11.87
N ALA A 27 18.24 51.56 11.65
CA ALA A 27 17.55 50.46 11.01
C ALA A 27 16.33 50.11 11.86
N GLU A 28 15.13 50.32 11.33
CA GLU A 28 13.94 49.69 11.88
C GLU A 28 14.17 48.18 11.81
N THR A 29 14.17 47.54 12.98
CA THR A 29 14.13 46.09 13.09
C THR A 29 12.93 45.57 12.29
N PRO A 30 13.10 44.54 11.44
CA PRO A 30 11.99 43.97 10.70
C PRO A 30 10.91 43.56 11.71
N LEU A 31 9.69 44.04 11.49
CA LEU A 31 8.51 43.61 12.24
C LEU A 31 8.38 42.10 12.07
N SER A 32 8.83 41.36 13.08
CA SER A 32 8.64 39.93 13.16
C SER A 32 7.13 39.68 13.25
N ALA A 33 6.59 38.87 12.35
CA ALA A 33 5.17 38.56 12.25
C ALA A 33 4.66 37.63 13.39
N SER A 34 5.19 37.79 14.60
CA SER A 34 4.84 37.00 15.77
C SER A 34 5.24 37.71 17.06
N ASP A 35 4.34 38.57 17.54
CA ASP A 35 4.40 39.32 18.82
C ASP A 35 4.30 38.42 20.07
N TRP A 36 4.30 37.09 19.91
CA TRP A 36 4.22 36.12 21.00
C TRP A 36 5.58 35.48 21.36
N LEU A 37 6.62 35.69 20.54
CA LEU A 37 7.96 35.11 20.76
C LEU A 37 8.94 36.03 21.52
N SER A 38 8.59 37.29 21.72
CA SER A 38 9.43 38.30 22.42
C SER A 38 9.00 38.57 23.87
N GLY A 39 7.88 38.00 24.31
CA GLY A 39 7.46 38.02 25.70
C GLY A 39 8.02 36.81 26.44
N SER A 40 8.85 37.04 27.44
CA SER A 40 9.19 36.03 28.46
C SER A 40 7.91 35.53 29.14
N VAL A 41 7.28 34.50 28.56
CA VAL A 41 6.25 33.73 29.23
C VAL A 41 6.97 32.94 30.31
N LYS A 42 7.06 33.54 31.52
CA LYS A 42 7.07 32.73 32.74
C LYS A 42 5.78 31.92 32.67
N GLY A 43 5.90 30.66 32.23
CA GLY A 43 4.81 29.70 32.39
C GLY A 43 4.34 29.74 33.84
N PRO A 44 3.06 29.41 34.11
CA PRO A 44 2.62 29.24 35.50
C PRO A 44 3.64 28.34 36.18
N ALA A 45 4.06 28.73 37.39
CA ALA A 45 5.00 27.92 38.16
C ALA A 45 4.49 26.48 38.09
N ARG A 46 5.29 25.57 37.51
CA ARG A 46 4.96 24.16 37.53
C ARG A 46 4.84 23.81 39.01
N GLU A 47 3.62 23.77 39.52
CA GLU A 47 3.33 23.12 40.79
C GLU A 47 3.58 21.65 40.52
N SER A 48 4.84 21.25 40.69
CA SER A 48 5.16 19.85 40.87
C SER A 48 4.38 19.43 42.12
N SER A 49 3.31 18.65 41.93
CA SER A 49 2.59 18.00 43.02
C SER A 49 3.45 16.97 43.78
N ALA A 50 4.68 16.74 43.33
CA ALA A 50 5.65 15.92 44.00
C ALA A 50 6.49 16.77 44.97
N TRP A 51 6.31 16.49 46.26
CA TRP A 51 7.18 16.91 47.33
C TRP A 51 8.56 16.25 47.18
N ARG A 52 9.66 17.02 47.16
CA ARG A 52 11.00 16.42 47.13
C ARG A 52 11.43 16.00 48.52
N PRO A 53 12.15 14.87 48.68
CA PRO A 53 12.76 14.50 49.94
C PRO A 53 13.71 15.62 50.41
N GLY A 54 13.39 16.25 51.55
CA GLY A 54 14.20 17.32 52.15
C GLY A 54 13.63 18.73 52.08
N ASP A 55 12.50 18.95 51.38
CA ASP A 55 11.82 20.26 51.39
C ASP A 55 11.11 20.52 52.75
N PRO A 56 10.93 21.78 53.18
CA PRO A 56 10.23 22.13 54.41
C PRO A 56 8.70 22.15 54.25
N VAL A 57 7.98 21.50 55.18
CA VAL A 57 6.50 21.26 55.12
C VAL A 57 5.72 22.58 55.04
N PRO A 58 4.78 22.73 54.07
CA PRO A 58 3.93 23.91 54.01
C PRO A 58 3.08 24.02 55.29
N PRO A 59 2.91 25.23 55.86
CA PRO A 59 2.24 25.45 57.14
C PRO A 59 0.73 25.11 57.15
N SER A 60 0.16 24.72 56.00
CA SER A 60 -1.25 24.34 55.82
C SER A 60 -1.53 22.85 56.10
N VAL A 61 -0.52 22.00 56.31
CA VAL A 61 -0.71 20.57 56.59
C VAL A 61 -0.78 20.31 58.09
N LYS A 62 -1.99 20.15 58.64
CA LYS A 62 -2.19 19.66 60.00
C LYS A 62 -2.11 18.13 60.03
N GLY A 63 -0.94 17.59 60.33
CA GLY A 63 -0.74 16.18 60.60
C GLY A 63 0.73 15.89 60.92
N GLN A 64 1.03 15.58 62.17
CA GLN A 64 2.33 15.04 62.56
C GLN A 64 2.42 13.58 62.12
N GLY A 65 3.31 13.29 61.18
CA GLY A 65 3.70 11.94 60.85
C GLY A 65 4.56 11.94 59.60
N ASN A 66 5.83 11.53 59.73
CA ASN A 66 6.56 11.05 58.56
C ASN A 66 5.66 10.03 57.84
N PRO A 67 5.45 10.14 56.52
CA PRO A 67 4.74 9.09 55.79
C PRO A 67 5.51 7.79 56.03
N GLN A 68 4.85 6.80 56.62
CA GLN A 68 5.44 5.47 56.69
C GLN A 68 5.69 4.98 55.27
N PRO A 69 6.79 4.25 55.01
CA PRO A 69 7.05 3.68 53.70
C PRO A 69 5.84 2.81 53.31
N VAL A 70 5.11 3.26 52.29
CA VAL A 70 3.90 2.60 51.77
C VAL A 70 4.23 1.38 50.90
N ALA A 71 5.51 1.13 50.63
CA ALA A 71 5.98 -0.03 49.88
C ALA A 71 6.91 -0.89 50.75
N GLU A 72 6.57 -2.17 50.91
CA GLU A 72 7.38 -3.16 51.62
C GLU A 72 8.60 -3.63 50.79
N SER A 73 8.63 -3.37 49.47
CA SER A 73 9.77 -3.64 48.60
C SER A 73 9.85 -2.71 47.38
N GLY A 74 11.02 -2.60 46.76
CA GLY A 74 11.25 -1.94 45.47
C GLY A 74 11.04 -2.87 44.25
N ALA A 75 10.42 -4.04 44.43
CA ALA A 75 10.10 -4.91 43.32
C ALA A 75 9.01 -4.27 42.46
N VAL A 76 9.24 -4.22 41.15
CA VAL A 76 8.24 -3.76 40.19
C VAL A 76 7.11 -4.80 40.19
N GLY A 77 5.96 -4.46 40.76
CA GLY A 77 4.76 -5.29 40.65
C GLY A 77 4.34 -5.46 39.19
N GLU A 78 3.61 -6.53 38.86
CA GLU A 78 3.11 -6.74 37.49
C GLU A 78 2.39 -5.48 36.99
N ILE A 79 2.98 -4.83 35.99
CA ILE A 79 2.41 -3.63 35.37
C ILE A 79 1.32 -4.09 34.40
N LYS A 80 0.07 -4.14 34.86
CA LYS A 80 -1.08 -4.21 33.96
C LYS A 80 -1.35 -2.83 33.36
N VAL A 81 -0.81 -2.60 32.17
CA VAL A 81 -1.17 -1.43 31.36
C VAL A 81 -2.56 -1.66 30.78
N THR A 82 -3.56 -0.98 31.31
CA THR A 82 -4.84 -0.84 30.61
C THR A 82 -4.75 0.45 29.81
N ARG A 83 -4.63 0.35 28.48
CA ARG A 83 -4.63 1.54 27.63
C ARG A 83 -6.01 2.18 27.68
N LEU A 84 -6.05 3.47 28.00
CA LEU A 84 -7.23 4.31 27.84
C LEU A 84 -7.41 4.56 26.32
N ASP A 85 -8.60 4.26 25.81
CA ASP A 85 -9.15 4.71 24.51
C ASP A 85 -8.53 4.17 23.20
N GLY A 86 -8.13 2.90 23.15
CA GLY A 86 -7.86 2.22 21.87
C GLY A 86 -9.06 1.38 21.41
N SER A 87 -9.74 1.78 20.33
CA SER A 87 -10.72 0.91 19.67
C SER A 87 -10.05 -0.39 19.22
N ASN A 88 -10.73 -1.53 19.36
CA ASN A 88 -10.21 -2.81 18.88
C ASN A 88 -9.90 -2.71 17.37
N PRO A 89 -8.62 -2.85 16.95
CA PRO A 89 -8.22 -2.70 15.55
C PRO A 89 -8.87 -3.75 14.63
N ASP A 90 -9.35 -4.87 15.15
CA ASP A 90 -10.05 -5.89 14.35
C ASP A 90 -11.37 -5.38 13.75
N LEU A 91 -11.95 -4.31 14.31
CA LEU A 91 -13.13 -3.62 13.78
C LEU A 91 -12.79 -2.66 12.62
N ALA A 92 -11.51 -2.35 12.41
CA ALA A 92 -11.09 -1.36 11.41
C ALA A 92 -11.50 -1.77 9.98
N GLY A 93 -11.73 -0.76 9.15
CA GLY A 93 -12.07 -0.92 7.74
C GLY A 93 -12.29 0.42 7.07
N THR A 94 -12.08 0.47 5.76
CA THR A 94 -12.18 1.68 4.93
C THR A 94 -13.56 1.82 4.28
N ILE A 95 -14.33 0.73 4.22
CA ILE A 95 -15.71 0.71 3.73
C ILE A 95 -16.64 0.02 4.73
N THR A 96 -17.93 0.40 4.73
CA THR A 96 -18.93 -0.28 5.57
C THR A 96 -19.27 -1.66 5.02
N ALA A 97 -19.66 -2.61 5.88
CA ALA A 97 -20.11 -3.94 5.45
C ALA A 97 -21.21 -3.88 4.38
N ARG A 98 -22.17 -2.95 4.50
CA ARG A 98 -23.23 -2.73 3.50
C ARG A 98 -22.66 -2.34 2.14
N LYS A 99 -21.68 -1.43 2.09
CA LYS A 99 -21.02 -1.02 0.83
C LYS A 99 -20.22 -2.19 0.24
N ALA A 100 -19.67 -3.06 1.08
CA ALA A 100 -18.97 -4.26 0.67
C ALA A 100 -19.92 -5.41 0.22
N GLY A 101 -21.24 -5.26 0.36
CA GLY A 101 -22.21 -6.32 0.09
C GLY A 101 -22.17 -7.47 1.11
N LEU A 102 -21.62 -7.22 2.31
CA LEU A 102 -21.38 -8.25 3.33
C LEU A 102 -22.27 -8.03 4.57
N PRO A 103 -22.68 -9.11 5.25
CA PRO A 103 -23.31 -9.00 6.56
C PRO A 103 -22.31 -8.46 7.59
N ARG A 104 -22.76 -7.55 8.47
CA ARG A 104 -21.88 -6.98 9.52
C ARG A 104 -21.36 -8.04 10.49
N ASP A 105 -22.14 -9.09 10.71
CA ASP A 105 -21.89 -10.21 11.61
C ASP A 105 -21.28 -11.42 10.87
N LEU A 106 -20.54 -11.20 9.78
CA LEU A 106 -19.90 -12.26 8.99
C LEU A 106 -19.08 -13.24 9.85
N TRP A 107 -18.33 -12.71 10.82
CA TRP A 107 -17.44 -13.46 11.71
C TRP A 107 -18.13 -13.98 12.98
N LYS A 108 -19.46 -13.90 13.04
CA LYS A 108 -20.22 -14.37 14.20
C LYS A 108 -20.01 -15.88 14.40
N ASP A 109 -19.88 -16.27 15.67
CA ASP A 109 -19.68 -17.66 16.12
C ASP A 109 -18.41 -18.33 15.56
N SER A 110 -17.45 -17.53 15.08
CA SER A 110 -16.14 -17.98 14.58
C SER A 110 -15.04 -17.73 15.61
N ASP A 111 -13.86 -18.29 15.36
CA ASP A 111 -12.64 -18.11 16.17
C ASP A 111 -11.63 -17.22 15.42
N VAL A 112 -10.96 -16.30 16.13
CA VAL A 112 -10.01 -15.35 15.51
C VAL A 112 -8.86 -16.05 14.82
N GLY A 113 -8.27 -17.08 15.43
CA GLY A 113 -7.13 -17.81 14.87
C GLY A 113 -7.52 -18.53 13.58
N THR A 114 -8.68 -19.18 13.58
CA THR A 114 -9.21 -19.90 12.42
C THR A 114 -9.47 -18.96 11.24
N ILE A 115 -10.10 -17.81 11.48
CA ILE A 115 -10.36 -16.82 10.41
C ILE A 115 -9.05 -16.21 9.91
N ALA A 116 -8.14 -15.85 10.81
CA ALA A 116 -6.85 -15.27 10.45
C ALA A 116 -6.06 -16.21 9.53
N GLU A 117 -6.01 -17.51 9.86
CA GLU A 117 -5.38 -18.53 9.04
C GLU A 117 -6.10 -18.70 7.69
N GLY A 118 -7.43 -18.78 7.69
CA GLY A 118 -8.23 -18.87 6.46
C GLY A 118 -8.00 -17.69 5.52
N ILE A 119 -7.90 -16.47 6.04
CA ILE A 119 -7.59 -15.27 5.26
C ILE A 119 -6.21 -15.37 4.61
N LEU A 120 -5.18 -15.77 5.37
CA LEU A 120 -3.81 -15.85 4.88
C LEU A 120 -3.65 -16.96 3.82
N GLN A 121 -4.36 -18.08 3.98
CA GLN A 121 -4.26 -19.25 3.10
C GLN A 121 -5.20 -19.23 1.88
N SER A 122 -6.10 -18.25 1.77
CA SER A 122 -7.09 -18.18 0.69
C SER A 122 -6.42 -18.13 -0.71
N PRO A 123 -6.68 -19.10 -1.61
CA PRO A 123 -6.00 -19.21 -2.90
C PRO A 123 -6.70 -18.38 -3.99
N THR A 124 -7.02 -17.11 -3.73
CA THR A 124 -7.83 -16.26 -4.63
C THR A 124 -7.21 -16.00 -5.99
N ARG A 125 -7.45 -16.90 -6.95
CA ARG A 125 -6.87 -16.88 -8.31
C ARG A 125 -7.85 -16.32 -9.35
N LEU A 126 -9.13 -16.65 -9.23
CA LEU A 126 -10.17 -16.14 -10.11
C LEU A 126 -10.39 -14.63 -9.81
N PRO A 127 -10.48 -13.75 -10.83
CA PRO A 127 -10.62 -12.32 -10.58
C PRO A 127 -11.81 -11.94 -9.69
N ALA A 128 -12.96 -12.62 -9.84
CA ALA A 128 -14.11 -12.42 -8.95
C ALA A 128 -13.80 -12.76 -7.48
N MET A 129 -13.04 -13.84 -7.22
CA MET A 129 -12.66 -14.27 -5.86
C MET A 129 -11.62 -13.32 -5.26
N SER A 130 -10.65 -12.85 -6.06
CA SER A 130 -9.69 -11.84 -5.62
C SER A 130 -10.38 -10.53 -5.23
N ALA A 131 -11.31 -10.04 -6.06
CA ALA A 131 -12.08 -8.82 -5.78
C ALA A 131 -12.97 -8.96 -4.52
N LEU A 132 -13.61 -10.12 -4.33
CA LEU A 132 -14.39 -10.41 -3.13
C LEU A 132 -13.51 -10.46 -1.88
N LEU A 133 -12.34 -11.10 -1.94
CA LEU A 133 -11.42 -11.13 -0.81
C LEU A 133 -10.97 -9.71 -0.46
N GLN A 134 -10.49 -8.91 -1.43
CA GLN A 134 -10.13 -7.51 -1.16
C GLN A 134 -11.27 -6.76 -0.44
N ARG A 135 -12.52 -6.89 -0.92
CA ARG A 135 -13.71 -6.33 -0.26
C ARG A 135 -13.87 -6.80 1.19
N ILE A 136 -13.68 -8.09 1.48
CA ILE A 136 -13.71 -8.64 2.84
C ILE A 136 -12.60 -8.02 3.69
N LEU A 137 -11.37 -7.95 3.16
CA LEU A 137 -10.19 -7.46 3.87
C LEU A 137 -10.25 -5.98 4.22
N ILE A 138 -11.00 -5.15 3.49
CA ILE A 138 -11.12 -3.71 3.76
C ILE A 138 -12.45 -3.30 4.41
N ALA A 139 -13.39 -4.24 4.61
CA ALA A 139 -14.70 -3.95 5.19
C ALA A 139 -14.67 -3.78 6.72
N GLN A 140 -15.52 -2.90 7.24
CA GLN A 140 -15.80 -2.78 8.68
C GLN A 140 -16.77 -3.90 9.10
N LEU A 141 -16.22 -4.98 9.63
CA LEU A 141 -16.95 -6.18 10.08
C LEU A 141 -16.85 -6.31 11.59
N GLN A 142 -17.91 -6.82 12.23
CA GLN A 142 -17.88 -7.08 13.67
C GLN A 142 -16.91 -8.23 13.95
N PRO A 143 -15.87 -8.03 14.79
CA PRO A 143 -14.93 -9.09 15.08
C PRO A 143 -15.58 -10.21 15.92
N PRO A 144 -15.01 -11.43 15.92
CA PRO A 144 -15.41 -12.53 16.79
C PRO A 144 -15.43 -12.14 18.28
N GLN A 145 -16.17 -12.92 19.09
CA GLN A 145 -16.31 -12.63 20.53
C GLN A 145 -14.99 -12.73 21.30
N ASP A 146 -14.09 -13.61 20.88
CA ASP A 146 -12.77 -13.84 21.46
C ASP A 146 -11.71 -12.82 21.01
N SER A 147 -12.05 -11.90 20.09
CA SER A 147 -11.14 -10.84 19.62
C SER A 147 -10.64 -9.91 20.72
N GLU A 148 -11.38 -9.74 21.82
CA GLU A 148 -10.85 -8.96 22.95
C GLU A 148 -9.63 -9.63 23.62
N MET A 149 -9.53 -10.96 23.57
CA MET A 149 -8.35 -11.72 24.04
C MET A 149 -7.23 -11.74 22.99
N HIS A 150 -7.59 -11.77 21.70
CA HIS A 150 -6.68 -11.85 20.56
C HIS A 150 -6.61 -10.54 19.77
N ARG A 151 -6.59 -9.41 20.49
CA ARG A 151 -6.78 -8.09 19.90
C ARG A 151 -5.75 -7.80 18.80
N GLY A 152 -6.24 -7.51 17.60
CA GLY A 152 -5.42 -7.12 16.46
C GLY A 152 -4.88 -8.26 15.61
N THR A 153 -5.07 -9.52 16.01
CA THR A 153 -4.65 -10.67 15.21
C THR A 153 -5.38 -10.72 13.88
N LEU A 154 -6.70 -10.49 13.87
CA LEU A 154 -7.49 -10.49 12.64
C LEU A 154 -7.13 -9.29 11.75
N PHE A 155 -6.93 -8.12 12.36
CA PHE A 155 -6.45 -6.92 11.67
C PHE A 155 -5.11 -7.17 10.97
N LEU A 156 -4.12 -7.75 11.66
CA LEU A 156 -2.81 -8.03 11.07
C LEU A 156 -2.90 -9.06 9.95
N ALA A 157 -3.69 -10.13 10.12
CA ALA A 157 -3.91 -11.10 9.04
C ALA A 157 -4.51 -10.44 7.79
N ARG A 158 -5.44 -9.50 7.95
CA ARG A 158 -6.02 -8.73 6.83
C ARG A 158 -4.99 -7.82 6.16
N THR A 159 -4.19 -7.10 6.94
CA THR A 159 -3.12 -6.23 6.42
C THR A 159 -2.05 -7.04 5.69
N ASP A 160 -1.56 -8.12 6.30
CA ASP A 160 -0.52 -8.97 5.73
C ASP A 160 -1.02 -9.62 4.43
N ARG A 161 -2.29 -10.07 4.40
CA ARG A 161 -2.90 -10.56 3.16
C ARG A 161 -3.00 -9.49 2.07
N LEU A 162 -3.31 -8.23 2.39
CA LEU A 162 -3.30 -7.14 1.41
C LEU A 162 -1.89 -6.87 0.86
N LEU A 163 -0.85 -6.98 1.70
CA LEU A 163 0.55 -6.86 1.28
C LEU A 163 0.94 -8.01 0.33
N ASP A 164 0.57 -9.24 0.64
CA ASP A 164 0.80 -10.40 -0.24
C ASP A 164 0.12 -10.25 -1.60
N MET A 165 -1.07 -9.64 -1.61
CA MET A 165 -1.82 -9.30 -2.83
C MET A 165 -1.25 -8.07 -3.57
N GLY A 166 -0.19 -7.43 -3.07
CA GLY A 166 0.39 -6.23 -3.65
C GLY A 166 -0.47 -4.96 -3.50
N ALA A 167 -1.54 -5.00 -2.71
CA ALA A 167 -2.48 -3.90 -2.49
C ALA A 167 -1.99 -2.94 -1.40
N LEU A 168 -0.80 -2.34 -1.59
CA LEU A 168 -0.13 -1.52 -0.57
C LEU A 168 -0.95 -0.29 -0.14
N ASP A 169 -1.64 0.36 -1.08
CA ASP A 169 -2.52 1.50 -0.79
C ASP A 169 -3.66 1.09 0.15
N GLN A 170 -4.32 -0.03 -0.15
CA GLN A 170 -5.41 -0.55 0.68
C GLN A 170 -4.91 -1.00 2.06
N ALA A 171 -3.72 -1.60 2.13
CA ALA A 171 -3.08 -1.97 3.38
C ALA A 171 -2.77 -0.72 4.24
N ARG A 172 -2.20 0.34 3.64
CA ARG A 172 -1.95 1.61 4.32
C ARG A 172 -3.25 2.22 4.84
N ASP A 173 -4.27 2.31 3.99
CA ASP A 173 -5.56 2.90 4.37
C ASP A 173 -6.22 2.14 5.53
N LEU A 174 -6.14 0.80 5.53
CA LEU A 174 -6.63 -0.03 6.62
C LEU A 174 -5.86 0.25 7.92
N ILE A 175 -4.53 0.36 7.86
CA ILE A 175 -3.71 0.68 9.03
C ILE A 175 -4.02 2.08 9.57
N MET A 176 -4.17 3.06 8.70
CA MET A 176 -4.53 4.43 9.08
C MET A 176 -5.92 4.49 9.71
N ALA A 177 -6.89 3.70 9.20
CA ALA A 177 -8.22 3.56 9.79
C ALA A 177 -8.19 2.93 11.21
N ALA A 178 -7.20 2.09 11.51
CA ALA A 178 -6.97 1.52 12.84
C ALA A 178 -6.16 2.45 13.78
N GLY A 179 -5.68 3.59 13.28
CA GLY A 179 -4.94 4.60 14.03
C GLY A 179 -3.43 4.59 13.80
N GLY A 180 -2.84 3.48 13.34
CA GLY A 180 -1.44 3.39 12.89
C GLY A 180 -0.37 3.66 13.96
N ARG A 181 -0.67 3.42 15.25
CA ARG A 181 0.19 3.81 16.38
C ARG A 181 0.83 2.65 17.13
N GLU A 182 0.34 1.43 16.92
CA GLU A 182 0.91 0.25 17.56
C GLU A 182 2.21 -0.18 16.87
N PRO A 183 3.21 -0.75 17.59
CA PRO A 183 4.47 -1.18 16.99
C PRO A 183 4.29 -2.11 15.78
N GLU A 184 3.38 -3.09 15.89
CA GLU A 184 3.07 -4.03 14.80
C GLU A 184 2.43 -3.35 13.58
N GLN A 185 1.63 -2.29 13.80
CA GLN A 185 1.05 -1.48 12.72
C GLN A 185 2.13 -0.62 12.06
N PHE A 186 2.98 0.00 12.86
CA PHE A 186 4.08 0.82 12.36
C PHE A 186 5.07 -0.01 11.55
N ARG A 187 5.35 -1.25 11.95
CA ARG A 187 6.19 -2.18 11.17
C ARG A 187 5.68 -2.34 9.73
N ARG A 188 4.38 -2.61 9.52
CA ARG A 188 3.81 -2.71 8.16
C ARG A 188 3.82 -1.37 7.44
N LEU A 189 3.55 -0.26 8.12
CA LEU A 189 3.67 1.08 7.51
C LEU A 189 5.10 1.40 7.06
N PHE A 190 6.10 0.98 7.84
CA PHE A 190 7.50 1.16 7.52
C PHE A 190 7.88 0.33 6.28
N ASP A 191 7.47 -0.94 6.23
CA ASP A 191 7.66 -1.81 5.07
C ASP A 191 7.01 -1.23 3.80
N ILE A 192 5.76 -0.77 3.88
CA ILE A 192 5.07 -0.10 2.77
C ILE A 192 5.83 1.15 2.31
N ALA A 193 6.27 2.00 3.26
CA ALA A 193 7.00 3.22 2.93
C ALA A 193 8.33 2.94 2.23
N LEU A 194 9.05 1.89 2.63
CA LEU A 194 10.30 1.47 1.97
C LEU A 194 10.07 1.03 0.51
N LEU A 195 8.97 0.31 0.24
CA LEU A 195 8.61 -0.17 -1.09
C LEU A 195 8.17 0.96 -2.02
N GLU A 196 7.54 2.01 -1.47
CA GLU A 196 7.07 3.16 -2.25
C GLU A 196 8.12 4.26 -2.46
N GLY A 197 9.23 4.20 -1.73
CA GLY A 197 10.23 5.27 -1.75
C GLY A 197 9.88 6.45 -0.82
N GLU A 198 9.06 6.21 0.21
CA GLU A 198 8.68 7.18 1.24
C GLU A 198 9.52 7.01 2.53
N GLU A 199 10.71 6.41 2.44
CA GLU A 199 11.54 6.05 3.61
C GLU A 199 11.92 7.25 4.46
N ALA A 200 12.13 8.43 3.87
CA ALA A 200 12.50 9.63 4.61
C ALA A 200 11.43 10.01 5.66
N GLN A 201 10.15 9.99 5.27
CA GLN A 201 9.04 10.32 6.18
C GLN A 201 8.82 9.23 7.23
N ALA A 202 9.05 7.97 6.87
CA ALA A 202 8.95 6.85 7.81
C ALA A 202 10.09 6.88 8.85
N CYS A 203 11.31 7.18 8.41
CA CYS A 203 12.48 7.33 9.27
C CYS A 203 12.35 8.51 10.24
N GLU A 204 11.85 9.66 9.78
CA GLU A 204 11.59 10.82 10.65
C GLU A 204 10.61 10.45 11.78
N ARG A 205 9.51 9.77 11.46
CA ARG A 205 8.54 9.29 12.45
C ARG A 205 9.17 8.33 13.45
N MET A 206 9.99 7.39 12.98
CA MET A 206 10.66 6.41 13.83
C MET A 206 11.71 7.04 14.76
N VAL A 207 12.50 7.99 14.26
CA VAL A 207 13.51 8.68 15.07
C VAL A 207 12.85 9.45 16.21
N ASN A 208 11.73 10.11 15.93
CA ASN A 208 10.99 10.95 16.87
C ASN A 208 10.04 10.19 17.82
N THR A 209 9.85 8.89 17.62
CA THR A 209 8.94 8.09 18.45
C THR A 209 9.69 6.92 19.11
N PRO A 210 10.04 7.02 20.40
CA PRO A 210 10.72 5.93 21.09
C PRO A 210 9.87 4.65 21.13
N GLY A 211 10.50 3.49 20.91
CA GLY A 211 9.88 2.18 21.10
C GLY A 211 9.02 1.66 19.93
N ILE A 212 8.95 2.35 18.79
CA ILE A 212 8.23 1.85 17.59
C ILE A 212 9.14 1.19 16.55
N ALA A 213 10.46 1.21 16.75
CA ALA A 213 11.39 0.67 15.77
C ALA A 213 11.18 -0.84 15.59
N PRO A 214 10.93 -1.34 14.36
CA PRO A 214 10.64 -2.77 14.12
C PRO A 214 11.82 -3.70 14.43
N SER A 215 13.05 -3.21 14.27
CA SER A 215 14.28 -3.94 14.51
C SER A 215 15.43 -2.98 14.78
N LEU A 216 16.55 -3.50 15.30
CA LEU A 216 17.78 -2.72 15.45
C LEU A 216 18.31 -2.26 14.08
N SER A 217 18.28 -3.12 13.07
CA SER A 217 18.67 -2.81 11.68
C SER A 217 17.86 -1.64 11.11
N ALA A 218 16.53 -1.61 11.31
CA ALA A 218 15.68 -0.50 10.89
C ALA A 218 16.05 0.80 11.61
N ARG A 219 16.33 0.73 12.92
CA ARG A 219 16.78 1.89 13.70
C ARG A 219 18.10 2.45 13.17
N ILE A 220 19.08 1.60 12.91
CA ILE A 220 20.38 1.98 12.35
C ILE A 220 20.20 2.66 10.98
N PHE A 221 19.44 2.01 10.09
CA PHE A 221 19.13 2.55 8.76
C PHE A 221 18.54 3.96 8.85
N CYS A 222 17.54 4.18 9.71
CA CYS A 222 16.91 5.49 9.80
C CYS A 222 17.72 6.55 10.57
N LEU A 223 18.59 6.15 11.51
CA LEU A 223 19.55 7.09 12.10
C LEU A 223 20.47 7.63 11.01
N ALA A 224 21.03 6.76 10.16
CA ALA A 224 21.85 7.15 9.03
C ALA A 224 21.08 7.99 8.00
N GLN A 225 19.86 7.57 7.62
CA GLN A 225 18.98 8.31 6.70
C GLN A 225 18.64 9.72 7.23
N SER A 226 18.52 9.88 8.55
CA SER A 226 18.29 11.17 9.21
C SER A 226 19.56 12.01 9.42
N GLY A 227 20.74 11.46 9.09
CA GLY A 227 22.05 12.12 9.18
C GLY A 227 22.84 11.86 10.46
N ASP A 228 22.32 11.07 11.40
CA ASP A 228 23.04 10.66 12.62
C ASP A 228 23.88 9.39 12.38
N TRP A 229 24.88 9.53 11.52
CA TRP A 229 25.80 8.45 11.14
C TRP A 229 26.58 7.90 12.33
N ALA A 230 26.93 8.76 13.29
CA ALA A 230 27.67 8.35 14.47
C ALA A 230 26.83 7.43 15.36
N ALA A 231 25.55 7.77 15.62
CA ALA A 231 24.66 6.89 16.35
C ALA A 231 24.37 5.59 15.60
N ALA A 232 24.24 5.64 14.27
CA ALA A 232 24.06 4.47 13.44
C ALA A 232 25.26 3.50 13.55
N ALA A 233 26.49 4.00 13.44
CA ALA A 233 27.71 3.20 13.56
C ALA A 233 27.90 2.62 14.97
N ILE A 234 27.58 3.38 16.03
CA ILE A 234 27.59 2.85 17.41
C ILE A 234 26.54 1.73 17.56
N GLY A 235 25.35 1.94 16.99
CA GLY A 235 24.28 0.94 17.00
C GLY A 235 24.67 -0.35 16.28
N LEU A 236 25.37 -0.26 15.15
CA LEU A 236 25.85 -1.42 14.40
C LEU A 236 26.89 -2.20 15.21
N ASN A 237 27.97 -1.55 15.67
CA ASN A 237 29.02 -2.23 16.44
C ASN A 237 28.45 -2.90 17.71
N GLY A 238 27.59 -2.19 18.44
CA GLY A 238 26.95 -2.75 19.63
C GLY A 238 25.97 -3.89 19.30
N GLY A 239 25.26 -3.81 18.17
CA GLY A 239 24.37 -4.87 17.70
C GLY A 239 25.10 -6.13 17.28
N GLU A 240 26.24 -5.99 16.61
CA GLU A 240 27.14 -7.09 16.21
C GLU A 240 27.75 -7.77 17.45
N ASP A 241 28.38 -7.00 18.34
CA ASP A 241 29.04 -7.52 19.56
C ASP A 241 28.06 -8.29 20.47
N LEU A 242 26.79 -7.89 20.48
CA LEU A 242 25.73 -8.53 21.27
C LEU A 242 24.98 -9.63 20.51
N GLY A 243 25.29 -9.88 19.24
CA GLY A 243 24.60 -10.88 18.40
C GLY A 243 23.12 -10.56 18.16
N LEU A 244 22.75 -9.28 18.10
CA LEU A 244 21.38 -8.81 17.86
C LEU A 244 21.06 -8.63 16.36
N ILE A 245 22.08 -8.69 15.51
CA ILE A 245 22.00 -8.58 14.05
C ILE A 245 22.72 -9.79 13.48
N ASP A 246 22.15 -10.43 12.47
CA ASP A 246 22.79 -11.57 11.81
C ASP A 246 23.96 -11.11 10.92
N GLU A 247 24.88 -12.04 10.63
CA GLU A 247 26.10 -11.73 9.88
C GLU A 247 25.83 -11.13 8.48
N PRO A 248 24.86 -11.64 7.69
CA PRO A 248 24.52 -11.01 6.40
C PRO A 248 24.02 -9.56 6.53
N GLN A 249 23.19 -9.25 7.54
CA GLN A 249 22.74 -7.86 7.74
C GLN A 249 23.85 -6.96 8.28
N VAL A 250 24.77 -7.47 9.11
CA VAL A 250 25.96 -6.72 9.53
C VAL A 250 26.78 -6.32 8.30
N GLN A 251 27.02 -7.24 7.37
CA GLN A 251 27.74 -6.95 6.13
C GLN A 251 27.02 -5.88 5.28
N LEU A 252 25.70 -6.01 5.09
CA LEU A 252 24.90 -5.05 4.33
C LEU A 252 24.87 -3.66 4.99
N LEU A 253 24.68 -3.58 6.31
CA LEU A 253 24.71 -2.32 7.06
C LEU A 253 26.10 -1.68 7.03
N THR A 254 27.16 -2.49 7.05
CA THR A 254 28.54 -2.00 6.94
C THR A 254 28.76 -1.33 5.58
N HIS A 255 28.36 -1.99 4.49
CA HIS A 255 28.45 -1.40 3.15
C HIS A 255 27.58 -0.13 3.02
N PHE A 256 26.43 -0.09 3.70
CA PHE A 256 25.55 1.07 3.71
C PHE A 256 26.11 2.27 4.49
N LEU A 257 26.79 2.04 5.63
CA LEU A 257 27.28 3.12 6.48
C LEU A 257 28.68 3.65 6.09
N HIS A 258 29.48 2.83 5.39
CA HIS A 258 30.88 3.14 5.14
C HIS A 258 31.15 3.51 3.67
N ASP A 259 31.71 4.71 3.48
CA ASP A 259 32.09 5.26 2.17
C ASP A 259 33.18 4.45 1.46
N SER A 260 33.99 3.69 2.20
CA SER A 260 35.05 2.83 1.68
C SER A 260 34.56 1.78 0.68
N TYR A 261 33.27 1.45 0.68
CA TYR A 261 32.71 0.41 -0.17
C TYR A 261 32.10 0.91 -1.48
N VAL A 262 31.94 2.23 -1.64
CA VAL A 262 31.26 2.86 -2.80
C VAL A 262 31.90 2.46 -4.15
N ASP A 263 33.20 2.10 -4.16
CA ASP A 263 33.95 1.66 -5.34
C ASP A 263 34.65 0.30 -5.16
N SER A 264 34.32 -0.46 -4.11
CA SER A 264 35.03 -1.72 -3.78
C SER A 264 34.83 -2.82 -4.82
N GLY A 265 33.73 -2.74 -5.60
CA GLY A 265 33.30 -3.80 -6.52
C GLY A 265 32.87 -5.10 -5.81
N GLU A 266 32.86 -5.11 -4.48
CA GLU A 266 32.48 -6.25 -3.65
C GLU A 266 30.97 -6.47 -3.74
N GLN A 267 30.56 -7.70 -4.06
CA GLN A 267 29.15 -8.08 -4.14
C GLN A 267 28.72 -8.74 -2.85
N ILE A 268 27.64 -8.23 -2.26
CA ILE A 268 27.08 -8.79 -1.03
C ILE A 268 26.24 -10.02 -1.41
N PRO A 269 26.37 -11.15 -0.69
CA PRO A 269 25.51 -12.30 -0.94
C PRO A 269 24.03 -11.92 -0.80
N LEU A 270 23.22 -12.40 -1.73
CA LEU A 270 21.77 -12.20 -1.70
C LEU A 270 21.17 -13.03 -0.56
N PRO A 271 20.26 -12.45 0.25
CA PRO A 271 19.56 -13.22 1.26
C PRO A 271 18.53 -14.17 0.63
N ASP A 272 18.24 -15.29 1.29
CA ASP A 272 17.22 -16.26 0.87
C ASP A 272 15.81 -15.62 0.85
N HIS A 273 15.56 -14.69 1.77
CA HIS A 273 14.34 -13.91 1.88
C HIS A 273 14.69 -12.43 1.97
N VAL A 274 14.28 -11.66 0.95
CA VAL A 274 14.52 -10.23 0.90
C VAL A 274 13.43 -9.50 1.67
N THR A 275 13.81 -8.75 2.72
CA THR A 275 12.92 -7.79 3.38
C THR A 275 12.88 -6.45 2.62
N PRO A 276 11.83 -5.63 2.77
CA PRO A 276 11.79 -4.28 2.21
C PRO A 276 12.96 -3.40 2.62
N LEU A 277 13.46 -3.57 3.85
CA LEU A 277 14.62 -2.83 4.35
C LEU A 277 15.90 -3.25 3.62
N GLU A 278 16.16 -4.55 3.48
CA GLU A 278 17.30 -5.06 2.72
C GLU A 278 17.23 -4.64 1.26
N PHE A 279 16.05 -4.73 0.63
CA PHE A 279 15.83 -4.25 -0.73
C PHE A 279 16.20 -2.77 -0.90
N ARG A 280 15.74 -1.90 0.01
CA ARG A 280 16.08 -0.48 0.00
C ARG A 280 17.58 -0.23 0.24
N MET A 281 18.22 -0.99 1.13
CA MET A 281 19.66 -0.90 1.38
C MET A 281 20.46 -1.33 0.15
N HIS A 282 20.07 -2.41 -0.53
CA HIS A 282 20.65 -2.85 -1.79
C HIS A 282 20.57 -1.78 -2.88
N GLU A 283 19.43 -1.08 -3.02
CA GLU A 283 19.34 0.08 -3.90
C GLU A 283 20.31 1.21 -3.48
N ALA A 284 20.42 1.49 -2.18
CA ALA A 284 21.27 2.56 -1.65
C ALA A 284 22.77 2.32 -1.85
N ILE A 285 23.23 1.07 -1.79
CA ILE A 285 24.64 0.70 -2.03
C ILE A 285 24.97 0.47 -3.52
N GLY A 286 24.01 0.73 -4.43
CA GLY A 286 24.23 0.55 -5.87
C GLY A 286 24.20 -0.91 -6.35
N GLN A 287 23.59 -1.83 -5.58
CA GLN A 287 23.41 -3.24 -5.94
C GLN A 287 21.91 -3.60 -5.99
N PRO A 288 21.10 -2.93 -6.83
CA PRO A 288 19.63 -3.09 -6.84
C PRO A 288 19.21 -4.51 -7.19
N LEU A 289 18.16 -4.99 -6.53
CA LEU A 289 17.64 -6.34 -6.71
C LEU A 289 16.56 -6.38 -7.82
N PRO A 290 16.57 -7.40 -8.70
CA PRO A 290 15.52 -7.56 -9.69
C PRO A 290 14.20 -7.97 -9.02
N THR A 291 13.13 -7.23 -9.27
CA THR A 291 11.81 -7.45 -8.66
C THR A 291 11.05 -8.63 -9.24
N GLN A 292 11.43 -9.14 -10.43
CA GLN A 292 10.62 -10.11 -11.20
C GLN A 292 10.35 -11.41 -10.42
N HIS A 293 11.29 -11.83 -9.58
CA HIS A 293 11.21 -13.05 -8.78
C HIS A 293 10.92 -12.79 -7.29
N LEU A 294 10.84 -11.52 -6.87
CA LEU A 294 10.48 -11.14 -5.50
C LEU A 294 8.96 -11.20 -5.30
N PRO A 295 8.46 -11.23 -4.06
CA PRO A 295 7.03 -11.12 -3.79
C PRO A 295 6.37 -9.92 -4.48
N LEU A 296 5.07 -10.01 -4.74
CA LEU A 296 4.35 -9.03 -5.57
C LEU A 296 4.46 -7.60 -5.05
N ALA A 297 4.51 -7.41 -3.73
CA ALA A 297 4.66 -6.09 -3.10
C ALA A 297 5.88 -5.31 -3.61
N PHE A 298 6.97 -6.00 -3.98
CA PHE A 298 8.19 -5.37 -4.51
C PHE A 298 8.01 -4.82 -5.92
N ALA A 299 7.06 -5.32 -6.72
CA ALA A 299 6.83 -4.79 -8.06
C ALA A 299 6.38 -3.31 -8.03
N LEU A 300 5.83 -2.82 -6.91
CA LEU A 300 5.44 -1.42 -6.79
C LEU A 300 6.65 -0.46 -6.89
N SER A 301 7.82 -0.86 -6.40
CA SER A 301 9.02 -0.02 -6.45
C SER A 301 9.43 0.31 -7.88
N ASP A 302 9.10 -0.56 -8.83
CA ASP A 302 9.41 -0.35 -10.23
C ASP A 302 8.48 0.67 -10.89
N LEU A 303 7.29 0.95 -10.35
CA LEU A 303 6.34 1.93 -10.92
C LEU A 303 6.81 3.39 -10.82
N ARG A 304 7.84 3.67 -10.02
CA ARG A 304 8.41 5.00 -9.84
C ARG A 304 9.01 5.55 -11.13
N ALA A 305 8.92 6.86 -11.35
CA ALA A 305 9.32 7.49 -12.60
C ALA A 305 10.82 7.39 -12.94
N ASN A 306 11.68 7.10 -11.95
CA ASN A 306 13.11 6.87 -12.14
C ASN A 306 13.42 5.51 -12.78
N SER A 307 12.48 4.57 -12.77
CA SER A 307 12.61 3.27 -13.42
C SER A 307 12.43 3.35 -14.93
N GLY A 308 13.22 2.56 -15.66
CA GLY A 308 13.08 2.43 -17.11
C GLY A 308 11.66 2.00 -17.50
N TRP A 309 11.12 2.55 -18.58
CA TRP A 309 9.71 2.34 -18.95
C TRP A 309 9.36 0.86 -19.20
N LYS A 310 10.29 0.04 -19.69
CA LYS A 310 10.08 -1.41 -19.83
C LYS A 310 9.78 -2.08 -18.49
N ALA A 311 10.61 -1.83 -17.47
CA ALA A 311 10.43 -2.37 -16.13
C ALA A 311 9.11 -1.89 -15.51
N ARG A 312 8.75 -0.60 -15.72
CA ARG A 312 7.46 -0.05 -15.31
C ARG A 312 6.27 -0.79 -15.93
N LEU A 313 6.33 -1.10 -17.22
CA LEU A 313 5.26 -1.85 -17.87
C LEU A 313 5.17 -3.29 -17.34
N GLU A 314 6.30 -4.00 -17.24
CA GLU A 314 6.31 -5.39 -16.73
C GLU A 314 5.79 -5.48 -15.29
N ALA A 315 6.17 -4.52 -14.44
CA ALA A 315 5.66 -4.38 -13.08
C ALA A 315 4.16 -4.04 -13.05
N ALA A 316 3.73 -3.08 -13.87
CA ALA A 316 2.32 -2.69 -13.96
C ALA A 316 1.42 -3.85 -14.41
N GLU A 317 1.84 -4.60 -15.43
CA GLU A 317 1.10 -5.79 -15.88
C GLU A 317 1.06 -6.89 -14.81
N ARG A 318 2.16 -7.10 -14.08
CA ARG A 318 2.20 -8.05 -12.96
C ARG A 318 1.26 -7.65 -11.82
N LEU A 319 1.25 -6.37 -11.45
CA LEU A 319 0.35 -5.83 -10.42
C LEU A 319 -1.11 -5.86 -10.87
N ALA A 320 -1.39 -5.52 -12.14
CA ALA A 320 -2.75 -5.52 -12.67
C ALA A 320 -3.36 -6.92 -12.74
N ARG A 321 -2.57 -7.96 -13.12
CA ARG A 321 -3.02 -9.36 -13.06
C ARG A 321 -3.45 -9.80 -11.67
N ALA A 322 -2.82 -9.26 -10.64
CA ALA A 322 -3.18 -9.53 -9.25
C ALA A 322 -4.31 -8.62 -8.72
N GLY A 323 -4.76 -7.64 -9.50
CA GLY A 323 -5.73 -6.63 -9.06
C GLY A 323 -5.16 -5.64 -8.03
N ALA A 324 -3.83 -5.47 -7.98
CA ALA A 324 -3.13 -4.59 -7.04
C ALA A 324 -3.14 -3.13 -7.49
N ILE A 325 -3.17 -2.87 -8.80
CA ILE A 325 -3.35 -1.53 -9.38
C ILE A 325 -4.63 -1.47 -10.20
N SER A 326 -5.18 -0.26 -10.34
CA SER A 326 -6.41 -0.08 -11.10
C SER A 326 -6.19 -0.28 -12.61
N PRO A 327 -7.20 -0.77 -13.36
CA PRO A 327 -7.11 -0.89 -14.81
C PRO A 327 -6.81 0.45 -15.51
N GLU A 328 -7.35 1.56 -14.98
CA GLU A 328 -7.09 2.90 -15.49
C GLU A 328 -5.62 3.30 -15.32
N ARG A 329 -5.00 2.92 -14.19
CA ARG A 329 -3.57 3.16 -13.97
C ARG A 329 -2.72 2.41 -14.98
N LEU A 330 -3.05 1.16 -15.29
CA LEU A 330 -2.34 0.39 -16.32
C LEU A 330 -2.52 1.04 -17.71
N ARG A 331 -3.73 1.46 -18.08
CA ARG A 331 -3.99 2.19 -19.34
C ARG A 331 -3.14 3.46 -19.45
N GLN A 332 -3.05 4.23 -18.37
CA GLN A 332 -2.19 5.43 -18.33
C GLN A 332 -0.73 5.08 -18.64
N ILE A 333 -0.17 4.04 -18.01
CA ILE A 333 1.23 3.62 -18.20
C ILE A 333 1.50 3.16 -19.64
N TYR A 334 0.56 2.45 -20.27
CA TYR A 334 0.65 2.07 -21.69
C TYR A 334 0.68 3.29 -22.63
N ALA A 335 -0.02 4.37 -22.27
CA ALA A 335 -0.14 5.56 -23.10
C ALA A 335 1.07 6.51 -23.01
N GLU A 336 1.91 6.40 -21.97
CA GLU A 336 2.98 7.37 -21.66
C GLU A 336 3.99 7.58 -22.80
N GLN A 337 4.40 6.51 -23.48
CA GLN A 337 5.44 6.56 -24.52
C GLN A 337 5.08 5.66 -25.70
N LYS A 338 5.69 5.94 -26.86
CA LYS A 338 5.57 5.04 -28.02
C LYS A 338 6.51 3.84 -27.80
N PRO A 339 6.06 2.60 -28.05
CA PRO A 339 6.90 1.41 -27.91
C PRO A 339 8.25 1.57 -28.62
N ALA A 340 9.33 1.29 -27.90
CA ALA A 340 10.69 1.51 -28.39
C ALA A 340 11.23 0.34 -29.22
N ALA A 341 10.60 -0.84 -29.11
CA ALA A 341 10.97 -2.07 -29.80
C ALA A 341 9.72 -2.92 -30.07
N SER A 342 9.90 -4.06 -30.73
CA SER A 342 8.87 -5.09 -30.89
C SER A 342 9.01 -6.20 -29.83
N GLY A 343 7.92 -6.94 -29.63
CA GLY A 343 7.88 -8.14 -28.78
C GLY A 343 7.47 -7.91 -27.31
N GLY A 344 6.81 -8.92 -26.75
CA GLY A 344 6.42 -8.97 -25.34
C GLY A 344 5.55 -7.78 -24.91
N VAL A 345 5.98 -7.11 -23.84
CA VAL A 345 5.29 -5.95 -23.24
C VAL A 345 5.08 -4.80 -24.23
N TRP A 346 5.96 -4.66 -25.23
CA TRP A 346 5.84 -3.61 -26.24
C TRP A 346 4.69 -3.83 -27.22
N GLU A 347 4.40 -5.08 -27.60
CA GLU A 347 3.28 -5.40 -28.48
C GLU A 347 1.95 -5.13 -27.78
N ARG A 348 1.83 -5.48 -26.50
CA ARG A 348 0.63 -5.17 -25.70
C ARG A 348 0.43 -3.67 -25.54
N ALA A 349 1.50 -2.91 -25.26
CA ALA A 349 1.44 -1.45 -25.22
C ALA A 349 1.00 -0.86 -26.57
N SER A 350 1.55 -1.36 -27.68
CA SER A 350 1.14 -0.94 -29.04
C SER A 350 -0.32 -1.28 -29.34
N ALA A 351 -0.73 -2.51 -29.04
CA ALA A 351 -2.08 -2.99 -29.28
C ALA A 351 -3.12 -2.22 -28.46
N MET A 352 -2.82 -1.92 -27.20
CA MET A 352 -3.68 -1.11 -26.34
C MET A 352 -3.85 0.32 -26.90
N ARG A 353 -2.75 0.97 -27.30
CA ARG A 353 -2.81 2.31 -27.91
C ARG A 353 -3.65 2.33 -29.21
N THR A 354 -3.49 1.32 -30.06
CA THR A 354 -4.29 1.17 -31.28
C THR A 354 -5.77 0.95 -30.95
N LEU A 355 -6.07 0.13 -29.94
CA LEU A 355 -7.43 -0.11 -29.48
C LEU A 355 -8.08 1.17 -28.94
N GLU A 356 -7.39 1.98 -28.12
CA GLU A 356 -7.94 3.24 -27.62
C GLU A 356 -8.28 4.22 -28.76
N ALA A 357 -7.40 4.34 -29.75
CA ALA A 357 -7.66 5.17 -30.92
C ALA A 357 -8.86 4.66 -31.74
N ALA A 358 -8.97 3.34 -31.90
CA ALA A 358 -10.08 2.68 -32.58
C ALA A 358 -11.41 2.85 -31.84
N MET A 359 -11.42 2.75 -30.52
CA MET A 359 -12.59 3.01 -29.68
C MET A 359 -13.08 4.45 -29.83
N ALA A 360 -12.18 5.42 -29.86
CA ALA A 360 -12.52 6.82 -30.10
C ALA A 360 -13.07 7.09 -31.51
N ALA A 361 -12.62 6.31 -32.51
CA ALA A 361 -13.06 6.43 -33.90
C ALA A 361 -14.29 5.56 -34.25
N GLY A 362 -14.66 4.60 -33.41
CA GLY A 362 -15.71 3.61 -33.68
C GLY A 362 -15.29 2.47 -34.64
N ASP A 363 -14.00 2.26 -34.89
CA ASP A 363 -13.48 1.24 -35.82
C ASP A 363 -12.87 0.04 -35.08
N LEU A 364 -13.72 -0.76 -34.45
CA LEU A 364 -13.28 -1.89 -33.61
C LEU A 364 -12.99 -3.18 -34.38
N ALA A 365 -13.36 -3.25 -35.67
CA ALA A 365 -13.42 -4.49 -36.44
C ALA A 365 -12.09 -5.25 -36.46
N ASN A 366 -10.96 -4.54 -36.54
CA ASN A 366 -9.62 -5.13 -36.54
C ASN A 366 -8.87 -4.90 -35.22
N ALA A 367 -9.06 -3.74 -34.59
CA ALA A 367 -8.30 -3.35 -33.41
C ALA A 367 -8.61 -4.22 -32.18
N LEU A 368 -9.89 -4.53 -31.94
CA LEU A 368 -10.30 -5.33 -30.80
C LEU A 368 -9.84 -6.79 -30.92
N PRO A 369 -10.05 -7.51 -32.04
CA PRO A 369 -9.49 -8.85 -32.20
C PRO A 369 -7.97 -8.91 -32.07
N HIS A 370 -7.25 -7.93 -32.62
CA HIS A 370 -5.80 -7.87 -32.50
C HIS A 370 -5.35 -7.69 -31.04
N ALA A 371 -5.93 -6.71 -30.32
CA ALA A 371 -5.62 -6.50 -28.91
C ALA A 371 -5.97 -7.72 -28.05
N PHE A 372 -7.14 -8.31 -28.27
CA PHE A 372 -7.55 -9.52 -27.56
C PHE A 372 -6.56 -10.66 -27.76
N ALA A 373 -6.10 -10.91 -28.98
CA ALA A 373 -5.09 -11.93 -29.25
C ALA A 373 -3.76 -11.67 -28.51
N GLN A 374 -3.27 -10.42 -28.52
CA GLN A 374 -2.01 -10.04 -27.84
C GLN A 374 -2.07 -10.20 -26.32
N PHE A 375 -3.20 -9.86 -25.71
CA PHE A 375 -3.40 -9.99 -24.27
C PHE A 375 -3.69 -11.44 -23.87
N ARG A 376 -4.47 -12.18 -24.67
CA ARG A 376 -4.73 -13.60 -24.43
C ARG A 376 -3.45 -14.45 -24.49
N ALA A 377 -2.55 -14.16 -25.43
CA ALA A 377 -1.25 -14.82 -25.54
C ALA A 377 -0.32 -14.60 -24.33
N ALA A 378 -0.66 -13.64 -23.46
CA ALA A 378 0.06 -13.35 -22.22
C ALA A 378 -0.70 -13.78 -20.96
N ASP A 379 -1.82 -14.50 -21.09
CA ASP A 379 -2.79 -14.80 -20.03
C ASP A 379 -3.28 -13.53 -19.32
N MET A 380 -3.66 -12.51 -20.11
CA MET A 380 -4.10 -11.18 -19.64
C MET A 380 -5.41 -10.70 -20.29
N ALA A 381 -6.20 -11.61 -20.87
CA ALA A 381 -7.48 -11.22 -21.47
C ALA A 381 -8.47 -10.66 -20.42
N ASP A 382 -8.40 -11.14 -19.19
CA ASP A 382 -9.14 -10.65 -18.02
C ASP A 382 -8.76 -9.21 -17.66
N VAL A 383 -7.46 -8.88 -17.69
CA VAL A 383 -6.96 -7.52 -17.47
C VAL A 383 -7.39 -6.60 -18.62
N LEU A 384 -7.36 -7.09 -19.86
CA LEU A 384 -7.92 -6.35 -21.00
C LEU A 384 -9.41 -6.06 -20.78
N ALA A 385 -10.20 -7.06 -20.37
CA ALA A 385 -11.61 -6.88 -20.06
C ALA A 385 -11.82 -5.78 -19.01
N ALA A 386 -11.04 -5.82 -17.92
CA ALA A 386 -11.11 -4.82 -16.85
C ALA A 386 -10.77 -3.40 -17.34
N MET A 387 -9.89 -3.26 -18.33
CA MET A 387 -9.50 -1.97 -18.89
C MET A 387 -10.54 -1.36 -19.85
N VAL A 388 -11.24 -2.19 -20.65
CA VAL A 388 -12.01 -1.69 -21.81
C VAL A 388 -13.47 -2.07 -21.85
N ALA A 389 -13.91 -3.12 -21.14
CA ALA A 389 -15.24 -3.70 -21.38
C ALA A 389 -16.40 -2.71 -21.14
N ALA A 390 -16.27 -1.83 -20.15
CA ALA A 390 -17.26 -0.80 -19.85
C ALA A 390 -17.43 0.23 -20.98
N ASP A 391 -16.35 0.49 -21.73
CA ASP A 391 -16.31 1.46 -22.83
C ASP A 391 -16.71 0.83 -24.19
N LEU A 392 -16.83 -0.50 -24.26
CA LEU A 392 -17.18 -1.20 -25.51
C LEU A 392 -18.70 -1.10 -25.78
N PRO A 393 -19.12 -0.77 -27.02
CA PRO A 393 -20.53 -0.79 -27.40
C PRO A 393 -21.09 -2.22 -27.36
N SER A 394 -22.39 -2.33 -27.10
CA SER A 394 -23.09 -3.62 -27.01
C SER A 394 -23.45 -4.22 -28.37
N ASP A 395 -23.46 -3.42 -29.45
CA ASP A 395 -23.96 -3.76 -30.78
C ASP A 395 -22.86 -3.84 -31.86
N VAL A 396 -21.65 -4.24 -31.46
CA VAL A 396 -20.53 -4.45 -32.40
C VAL A 396 -20.81 -5.69 -33.27
N ALA A 397 -20.60 -5.57 -34.58
CA ALA A 397 -20.82 -6.66 -35.53
C ALA A 397 -19.57 -7.54 -35.75
N GLY A 398 -19.78 -8.79 -36.16
CA GLY A 398 -18.74 -9.74 -36.53
C GLY A 398 -17.89 -10.22 -35.35
N ASN A 399 -16.67 -10.68 -35.63
CA ASN A 399 -15.72 -11.21 -34.62
C ASN A 399 -15.45 -10.23 -33.46
N ALA A 400 -15.37 -8.93 -33.74
CA ALA A 400 -15.22 -7.91 -32.70
C ALA A 400 -16.42 -7.87 -31.73
N GLY A 401 -17.63 -8.19 -32.21
CA GLY A 401 -18.83 -8.29 -31.38
C GLY A 401 -18.83 -9.48 -30.43
N GLU A 402 -18.37 -10.64 -30.91
CA GLU A 402 -18.21 -11.83 -30.08
C GLU A 402 -17.20 -11.58 -28.95
N ILE A 403 -16.05 -11.00 -29.28
CA ILE A 403 -15.02 -10.64 -28.28
C ILE A 403 -15.54 -9.59 -27.31
N ALA A 404 -16.22 -8.54 -27.79
CA ALA A 404 -16.81 -7.53 -26.92
C ALA A 404 -17.83 -8.14 -25.94
N THR A 405 -18.62 -9.11 -26.41
CA THR A 405 -19.57 -9.86 -25.58
C THR A 405 -18.85 -10.64 -24.48
N TRP A 406 -17.78 -11.38 -24.80
CA TRP A 406 -17.00 -12.11 -23.79
C TRP A 406 -16.36 -11.17 -22.75
N LEU A 407 -15.74 -10.07 -23.19
CA LEU A 407 -15.10 -9.11 -22.28
C LEU A 407 -16.13 -8.43 -21.36
N ARG A 408 -17.30 -8.07 -21.88
CA ARG A 408 -18.40 -7.48 -21.10
C ARG A 408 -18.96 -8.48 -20.09
N GLN A 409 -19.27 -9.70 -20.53
CA GLN A 409 -19.78 -10.75 -19.65
C GLN A 409 -18.77 -11.13 -18.56
N TRP A 410 -17.47 -11.17 -18.87
CA TRP A 410 -16.41 -11.41 -17.88
C TRP A 410 -16.39 -10.37 -16.74
N GLN A 411 -16.79 -9.13 -17.03
CA GLN A 411 -16.92 -8.03 -16.07
C GLN A 411 -18.32 -7.94 -15.45
N GLY A 412 -19.21 -8.89 -15.72
CA GLY A 412 -20.60 -8.87 -15.22
C GLY A 412 -21.46 -7.78 -15.85
N LEU A 413 -21.07 -7.26 -17.01
CA LEU A 413 -21.81 -6.26 -17.76
C LEU A 413 -22.78 -6.91 -18.74
N ASP A 414 -23.93 -6.25 -18.95
CA ASP A 414 -24.94 -6.71 -19.93
C ASP A 414 -24.33 -6.86 -21.32
N ALA A 415 -24.58 -8.00 -21.97
CA ALA A 415 -24.17 -8.30 -23.32
C ALA A 415 -25.31 -8.96 -24.11
N MET A 416 -25.44 -8.60 -25.40
CA MET A 416 -26.60 -8.99 -26.24
C MET A 416 -26.79 -10.50 -26.39
N GLN A 417 -25.70 -11.27 -26.38
CA GLN A 417 -25.69 -12.73 -26.53
C GLN A 417 -24.73 -13.36 -25.53
N SER A 418 -25.02 -13.18 -24.25
CA SER A 418 -24.20 -13.76 -23.17
C SER A 418 -24.14 -15.28 -23.29
N ALA A 419 -22.95 -15.85 -23.09
CA ALA A 419 -22.78 -17.30 -23.01
C ALA A 419 -23.62 -17.87 -21.87
N GLU A 420 -24.31 -18.98 -22.13
CA GLU A 420 -25.06 -19.70 -21.10
C GLU A 420 -24.08 -20.29 -20.08
N ILE A 421 -24.40 -20.16 -18.79
CA ILE A 421 -23.59 -20.71 -17.71
C ILE A 421 -23.52 -22.23 -17.86
N ALA A 422 -22.32 -22.81 -17.76
CA ALA A 422 -22.12 -24.25 -17.89
C ALA A 422 -23.04 -25.04 -16.94
N PRO A 423 -23.76 -26.07 -17.40
CA PRO A 423 -24.74 -26.79 -16.59
C PRO A 423 -24.11 -27.47 -15.37
N GLU A 424 -22.84 -27.87 -15.44
CA GLU A 424 -22.07 -28.45 -14.34
C GLU A 424 -22.00 -27.51 -13.14
N LEU A 425 -21.90 -26.19 -13.39
CA LEU A 425 -21.82 -25.14 -12.37
C LEU A 425 -23.18 -24.79 -11.72
N GLN A 426 -24.28 -25.36 -12.23
CA GLN A 426 -25.63 -25.08 -11.75
C GLN A 426 -26.14 -26.16 -10.76
N ASN A 427 -25.43 -27.28 -10.61
CA ASN A 427 -25.94 -28.47 -9.91
C ASN A 427 -25.71 -28.44 -8.38
N GLY A 428 -25.12 -27.39 -7.83
CA GLY A 428 -24.90 -27.27 -6.39
C GLY A 428 -26.16 -26.80 -5.66
N GLU A 429 -26.56 -27.55 -4.64
CA GLU A 429 -27.58 -27.13 -3.67
C GLU A 429 -27.00 -27.27 -2.27
N THR A 430 -27.03 -26.20 -1.48
CA THR A 430 -26.58 -26.22 -0.08
C THR A 430 -27.45 -25.33 0.77
N GLU A 431 -27.62 -25.72 2.03
CA GLU A 431 -28.24 -24.88 3.05
C GLU A 431 -27.22 -23.90 3.62
N PRO A 432 -27.63 -22.68 4.00
CA PRO A 432 -26.73 -21.72 4.64
C PRO A 432 -26.34 -22.22 6.03
N PRO A 433 -25.08 -22.05 6.45
CA PRO A 433 -24.64 -22.51 7.76
C PRO A 433 -25.29 -21.67 8.88
N ALA A 434 -25.61 -22.35 9.99
CA ALA A 434 -26.25 -21.74 11.15
C ALA A 434 -25.34 -20.73 11.90
N GLY A 435 -24.02 -20.87 11.77
CA GLY A 435 -22.96 -20.00 12.31
C GLY A 435 -21.69 -20.13 11.47
N ARG A 436 -20.57 -19.48 11.85
CA ARG A 436 -19.28 -19.57 11.13
C ARG A 436 -19.37 -19.22 9.63
N ARG A 437 -20.22 -18.26 9.28
CA ARG A 437 -20.48 -17.85 7.89
C ARG A 437 -19.24 -17.38 7.17
N GLY A 438 -18.34 -16.69 7.87
CA GLY A 438 -17.08 -16.23 7.30
C GLY A 438 -16.16 -17.37 6.88
N GLU A 439 -16.10 -18.45 7.64
CA GLU A 439 -15.28 -19.63 7.30
C GLU A 439 -15.87 -20.36 6.10
N ALA A 440 -17.18 -20.60 6.09
CA ALA A 440 -17.87 -21.18 4.95
C ALA A 440 -17.72 -20.33 3.68
N LEU A 441 -17.64 -19.01 3.81
CA LEU A 441 -17.37 -18.12 2.68
C LEU A 441 -15.95 -18.30 2.14
N LEU A 442 -14.93 -18.31 3.01
CA LEU A 442 -13.54 -18.50 2.59
C LEU A 442 -13.32 -19.88 1.96
N GLU A 443 -13.96 -20.91 2.49
CA GLU A 443 -13.96 -22.27 1.91
C GLU A 443 -14.64 -22.29 0.53
N ALA A 444 -15.84 -21.70 0.41
CA ALA A 444 -16.54 -21.61 -0.87
C ALA A 444 -15.73 -20.89 -1.95
N MET A 445 -14.97 -19.84 -1.58
CA MET A 445 -14.08 -19.14 -2.50
C MET A 445 -12.94 -20.05 -2.99
N ALA A 446 -12.35 -20.84 -2.09
CA ALA A 446 -11.32 -21.82 -2.45
C ALA A 446 -11.88 -22.94 -3.34
N ASP A 447 -13.12 -23.38 -3.10
CA ASP A 447 -13.82 -24.37 -3.91
C ASP A 447 -14.10 -23.85 -5.33
N ILE A 448 -14.52 -22.59 -5.47
CA ILE A 448 -14.69 -21.93 -6.77
C ILE A 448 -13.37 -21.86 -7.53
N ASP A 449 -12.27 -21.52 -6.84
CA ASP A 449 -10.95 -21.46 -7.47
C ASP A 449 -10.45 -22.83 -7.94
N ALA A 450 -10.91 -23.94 -7.36
CA ALA A 450 -10.59 -25.28 -7.86
C ALA A 450 -11.16 -25.53 -9.27
N GLY A 451 -12.20 -24.78 -9.68
CA GLY A 451 -12.73 -24.80 -11.04
C GLY A 451 -11.72 -24.37 -12.10
N LEU A 452 -10.73 -23.54 -11.74
CA LEU A 452 -9.62 -23.18 -12.64
C LEU A 452 -8.74 -24.39 -13.00
N ASP A 453 -8.70 -25.41 -12.14
CA ASP A 453 -7.98 -26.66 -12.37
C ASP A 453 -8.86 -27.76 -12.99
N GLY A 454 -10.10 -27.41 -13.36
CA GLY A 454 -11.07 -28.30 -14.02
C GLY A 454 -12.04 -29.01 -13.07
N ASP A 455 -11.95 -28.80 -11.75
CA ASP A 455 -12.90 -29.37 -10.79
C ASP A 455 -14.19 -28.55 -10.72
N LEU A 456 -15.01 -28.65 -11.78
CA LEU A 456 -16.27 -27.92 -11.90
C LEU A 456 -17.32 -28.36 -10.89
N ALA A 457 -17.24 -29.60 -10.40
CA ALA A 457 -18.16 -30.11 -9.38
C ALA A 457 -17.94 -29.41 -8.05
N ARG A 458 -16.67 -29.34 -7.60
CA ARG A 458 -16.29 -28.58 -6.40
C ARG A 458 -16.61 -27.09 -6.56
N ALA A 459 -16.35 -26.51 -7.73
CA ALA A 459 -16.73 -25.12 -7.99
C ALA A 459 -18.25 -24.90 -7.89
N ALA A 460 -19.08 -25.83 -8.37
CA ALA A 460 -20.53 -25.74 -8.26
C ALA A 460 -21.02 -25.72 -6.80
N GLU A 461 -20.38 -26.50 -5.90
CA GLU A 461 -20.67 -26.49 -4.47
C GLU A 461 -20.32 -25.13 -3.84
N GLY A 462 -19.14 -24.57 -4.16
CA GLY A 462 -18.75 -23.23 -3.71
C GLY A 462 -19.70 -22.13 -4.21
N LEU A 463 -20.12 -22.19 -5.47
CA LEU A 463 -21.11 -21.26 -6.04
C LEU A 463 -22.45 -21.34 -5.32
N ALA A 464 -22.92 -22.56 -5.02
CA ALA A 464 -24.15 -22.77 -4.26
C ALA A 464 -24.04 -22.20 -2.84
N MET A 465 -22.90 -22.39 -2.17
CA MET A 465 -22.64 -21.83 -0.84
C MET A 465 -22.65 -20.31 -0.85
N MET A 466 -22.00 -19.67 -1.83
CA MET A 466 -22.05 -18.20 -1.96
C MET A 466 -23.49 -17.69 -2.17
N ARG A 467 -24.31 -18.38 -2.98
CA ARG A 467 -25.73 -18.04 -3.15
C ARG A 467 -26.51 -18.21 -1.85
N ALA A 468 -26.28 -19.31 -1.12
CA ALA A 468 -26.91 -19.55 0.19
C ALA A 468 -26.55 -18.46 1.22
N LEU A 469 -25.32 -17.92 1.16
CA LEU A 469 -24.87 -16.79 1.97
C LEU A 469 -25.38 -15.42 1.48
N GLY A 470 -26.12 -15.38 0.35
CA GLY A 470 -26.72 -14.17 -0.21
C GLY A 470 -25.83 -13.39 -1.19
N LEU A 471 -24.69 -13.94 -1.60
CA LEU A 471 -23.72 -13.32 -2.52
C LEU A 471 -24.01 -13.69 -3.98
N ASN A 472 -25.27 -13.56 -4.42
CA ASN A 472 -25.73 -14.02 -5.73
C ASN A 472 -24.95 -13.37 -6.89
N SER A 473 -24.75 -12.05 -6.85
CA SER A 473 -24.02 -11.35 -7.91
C SER A 473 -22.56 -11.77 -8.02
N ASP A 474 -21.91 -12.05 -6.89
CA ASP A 474 -20.52 -12.50 -6.85
C ASP A 474 -20.42 -13.96 -7.37
N ALA A 475 -21.39 -14.81 -7.03
CA ALA A 475 -21.48 -16.18 -7.54
C ALA A 475 -21.76 -16.21 -9.06
N ASP A 476 -22.69 -15.38 -9.55
CA ASP A 476 -23.03 -15.34 -10.98
C ASP A 476 -21.86 -14.81 -11.82
N LEU A 477 -21.12 -13.82 -11.30
CA LEU A 477 -19.89 -13.35 -11.94
C LEU A 477 -18.82 -14.46 -11.98
N ALA A 478 -18.60 -15.15 -10.87
CA ALA A 478 -17.64 -16.25 -10.81
C ALA A 478 -18.02 -17.39 -11.77
N ALA A 479 -19.30 -17.77 -11.84
CA ALA A 479 -19.80 -18.77 -12.77
C ALA A 479 -19.60 -18.36 -14.24
N ALA A 480 -19.85 -17.08 -14.56
CA ALA A 480 -19.60 -16.54 -15.89
C ALA A 480 -18.11 -16.57 -16.25
N GLN A 481 -17.23 -16.20 -15.32
CA GLN A 481 -15.79 -16.27 -15.53
C GLN A 481 -15.31 -17.71 -15.76
N LEU A 482 -15.73 -18.66 -14.91
CA LEU A 482 -15.40 -20.08 -15.10
C LEU A 482 -15.88 -20.62 -16.46
N THR A 483 -17.08 -20.22 -16.89
CA THR A 483 -17.66 -20.61 -18.20
C THR A 483 -16.84 -20.05 -19.37
N LEU A 484 -16.32 -18.83 -19.26
CA LEU A 484 -15.58 -18.13 -20.31
C LEU A 484 -14.07 -18.42 -20.32
N LEU A 485 -13.55 -19.21 -19.37
CA LEU A 485 -12.12 -19.54 -19.28
C LEU A 485 -11.53 -20.03 -20.62
N PRO A 486 -12.17 -20.93 -21.39
CA PRO A 486 -11.61 -21.42 -22.65
C PRO A 486 -11.45 -20.35 -23.73
N GLN A 487 -12.25 -19.29 -23.69
CA GLN A 487 -12.16 -18.17 -24.62
C GLN A 487 -11.08 -17.16 -24.19
N MET A 488 -10.95 -16.98 -22.87
CA MET A 488 -10.11 -15.96 -22.24
C MET A 488 -8.65 -16.40 -22.06
N LYS A 489 -8.40 -17.71 -21.97
CA LYS A 489 -7.06 -18.27 -21.89
C LYS A 489 -6.62 -18.85 -23.22
N GLU A 490 -5.33 -18.79 -23.50
CA GLU A 490 -4.75 -19.57 -24.58
C GLU A 490 -4.62 -21.03 -24.11
N THR A 491 -5.15 -21.99 -24.88
CA THR A 491 -4.95 -23.41 -24.58
C THR A 491 -3.45 -23.72 -24.71
N PRO A 492 -2.78 -24.30 -23.69
CA PRO A 492 -1.41 -24.75 -23.86
C PRO A 492 -1.40 -25.78 -25.00
N GLY A 493 -0.69 -25.43 -26.09
CA GLY A 493 -0.56 -26.25 -27.29
C GLY A 493 0.41 -27.42 -27.14
#